data_AF-A0A6N3GU68-F1
#
_entry.id   AF-A0A6N3GU68-F1
#
_cell.length_a   1.000
_cell.length_b   1.000
_cell.length_c   1.000
_cell.angle_alpha   90.00
_cell.angle_beta   90.00
_cell.angle_gamma   90.00
#
_symmetry.space_group_name_H-M   'P 1'
#
loop_
_entity.id
_entity.type
_entity.pdbx_description
1 polymer ?
#
loop_
_entity_poly.entity_id
_entity_poly.type
_entity_poly.pdbx_seq_one_letter_code
_entity_poly.pdbx_strand_id
1 'polypeptide(L)'
;MNRKSIALAALVFFSAPGWSAFQEREYNTWYIKNAVLYDMTQTSDGFPVMVSIFQPERKSANLVVSYITEGRCDDNNQQLNVNGKVLAAKYRCVQVGQNRIDHFSVVDANSVNSLVTYLKSDFTLLLQNDIKIWAANIKTPKYGLTPRF
;
A
#
# COMPACT_ATOMS: atom_id res chain seq x y z
N MET A 1 -26.09 6.17 -64.41
CA MET A 1 -24.75 5.56 -64.20
C MET A 1 -24.04 6.39 -63.14
N ASN A 2 -23.96 5.84 -61.92
CA ASN A 2 -23.55 6.49 -60.68
C ASN A 2 -22.02 6.62 -60.55
N ARG A 3 -21.53 7.75 -60.03
CA ARG A 3 -20.19 7.92 -59.45
C ARG A 3 -20.35 8.62 -58.09
N LYS A 4 -20.64 7.85 -57.02
CA LYS A 4 -19.71 7.54 -55.91
C LYS A 4 -19.14 8.83 -55.29
N SER A 5 -19.76 9.46 -54.30
CA SER A 5 -19.93 9.02 -52.89
C SER A 5 -18.63 8.57 -52.21
N ILE A 6 -17.61 9.42 -52.09
CA ILE A 6 -16.47 9.16 -51.18
C ILE A 6 -15.92 10.50 -50.68
N ALA A 7 -15.96 10.69 -49.35
CA ALA A 7 -15.07 11.50 -48.51
C ALA A 7 -15.81 12.21 -47.36
N LEU A 8 -16.64 11.48 -46.60
CA LEU A 8 -17.17 11.98 -45.32
C LEU A 8 -17.30 10.83 -44.32
N ALA A 9 -16.20 10.11 -44.08
CA ALA A 9 -16.18 8.98 -43.14
C ALA A 9 -14.79 8.69 -42.57
N ALA A 10 -14.02 9.71 -42.21
CA ALA A 10 -12.65 9.51 -41.70
C ALA A 10 -12.29 10.38 -40.49
N LEU A 11 -13.27 10.74 -39.63
CA LEU A 11 -13.01 11.47 -38.38
C LEU A 11 -13.73 10.92 -37.14
N VAL A 12 -14.37 9.74 -37.23
CA VAL A 12 -15.12 9.13 -36.10
C VAL A 12 -14.30 8.05 -35.37
N PHE A 13 -13.03 7.80 -35.73
CA PHE A 13 -12.23 6.72 -35.16
C PHE A 13 -11.23 7.11 -34.06
N PHE A 14 -11.30 8.34 -33.53
CA PHE A 14 -10.45 8.77 -32.41
C PHE A 14 -11.22 9.19 -31.16
N SER A 15 -12.44 8.69 -30.97
CA SER A 15 -13.00 8.60 -29.61
C SER A 15 -12.59 7.27 -29.00
N ALA A 16 -11.29 7.08 -28.74
CA ALA A 16 -10.93 6.15 -27.69
C ALA A 16 -11.54 6.75 -26.41
N PRO A 17 -12.43 6.06 -25.69
CA PRO A 17 -12.62 6.42 -24.31
C PRO A 17 -11.24 6.24 -23.69
N GLY A 18 -10.58 7.36 -23.40
CA GLY A 18 -9.48 7.36 -22.47
C GLY A 18 -10.09 6.85 -21.18
N TRP A 19 -10.02 5.55 -20.95
CA TRP A 19 -10.05 5.00 -19.61
C TRP A 19 -8.81 5.58 -18.95
N SER A 20 -8.93 6.84 -18.53
CA SER A 20 -8.19 7.32 -17.38
C SER A 20 -8.54 6.28 -16.34
N ALA A 21 -7.59 5.39 -16.05
CA ALA A 21 -7.65 4.56 -14.88
C ALA A 21 -7.78 5.54 -13.73
N PHE A 22 -9.03 5.79 -13.33
CA PHE A 22 -9.40 6.40 -12.07
C PHE A 22 -9.12 5.31 -11.03
N GLN A 23 -7.86 4.88 -10.96
CA GLN A 23 -7.32 4.25 -9.77
C GLN A 23 -7.23 5.43 -8.82
N GLU A 24 -8.31 5.65 -8.09
CA GLU A 24 -8.40 6.70 -7.10
C GLU A 24 -7.09 6.70 -6.30
N ARG A 25 -6.45 7.86 -6.22
CA ARG A 25 -5.21 8.09 -5.44
C ARG A 25 -5.43 7.92 -3.93
N GLU A 26 -6.41 7.13 -3.51
CA GLU A 26 -6.73 6.86 -2.11
C GLU A 26 -5.64 6.00 -1.47
N TYR A 27 -5.12 5.01 -2.19
CA TYR A 27 -4.02 4.15 -1.74
C TYR A 27 -2.64 4.80 -1.96
N ASN A 28 -2.45 5.97 -1.35
CA ASN A 28 -1.18 6.69 -1.28
C ASN A 28 -1.31 7.93 -0.37
N THR A 29 -2.10 7.83 0.69
CA THR A 29 -2.41 8.99 1.55
C THR A 29 -2.21 8.58 2.99
N TRP A 30 -1.22 9.18 3.62
CA TRP A 30 -0.99 9.07 5.04
C TRP A 30 -2.01 9.87 5.83
N TYR A 31 -2.57 9.22 6.83
CA TYR A 31 -3.49 9.77 7.80
C TYR A 31 -2.89 9.72 9.21
N ILE A 32 -3.26 10.67 10.07
CA ILE A 32 -2.82 10.68 11.47
C ILE A 32 -4.00 10.90 12.43
N LYS A 33 -4.06 10.09 13.48
CA LYS A 33 -5.02 10.26 14.59
C LYS A 33 -4.46 9.62 15.86
N ASN A 34 -4.59 10.29 17.01
CA ASN A 34 -4.15 9.77 18.32
C ASN A 34 -2.69 9.25 18.32
N ALA A 35 -1.79 9.98 17.67
CA ALA A 35 -0.39 9.60 17.47
C ALA A 35 -0.15 8.30 16.67
N VAL A 36 -1.18 7.77 15.99
CA VAL A 36 -1.05 6.69 15.01
C VAL A 36 -1.04 7.31 13.62
N LEU A 37 0.03 7.06 12.89
CA LEU A 37 0.17 7.37 11.47
C LEU A 37 -0.17 6.10 10.68
N TYR A 38 -1.03 6.16 9.67
CA TYR A 38 -1.42 4.97 8.89
C TYR A 38 -1.69 5.31 7.44
N ASP A 39 -1.51 4.30 6.60
CA ASP A 39 -1.71 4.35 5.15
C ASP A 39 -2.22 3.00 4.67
N MET A 40 -2.80 2.99 3.48
CA MET A 40 -3.20 1.79 2.78
C MET A 40 -2.54 1.76 1.40
N THR A 41 -2.06 0.58 1.02
CA THR A 41 -1.53 0.30 -0.31
C THR A 41 -2.07 -1.03 -0.80
N GLN A 42 -1.52 -1.58 -1.87
CA GLN A 42 -1.93 -2.86 -2.44
C GLN A 42 -0.74 -3.76 -2.74
N THR A 43 -0.97 -5.06 -2.74
CA THR A 43 -0.04 -6.05 -3.29
C THR A 43 0.01 -5.96 -4.82
N SER A 44 0.95 -6.65 -5.46
CA SER A 44 0.99 -6.82 -6.92
C SER A 44 -0.30 -7.39 -7.49
N ASP A 45 -0.98 -8.23 -6.71
CA ASP A 45 -2.22 -8.92 -7.08
C ASP A 45 -3.47 -8.10 -6.76
N GLY A 46 -3.30 -6.86 -6.26
CA GLY A 46 -4.39 -5.93 -5.97
C GLY A 46 -5.06 -6.12 -4.61
N PHE A 47 -4.51 -6.97 -3.73
CA PHE A 47 -5.04 -7.13 -2.37
C PHE A 47 -4.66 -5.96 -1.47
N PRO A 48 -5.56 -5.52 -0.57
CA PRO A 48 -5.28 -4.38 0.31
C PRO A 48 -4.18 -4.71 1.32
N VAL A 49 -3.34 -3.71 1.57
CA VAL A 49 -2.29 -3.70 2.59
C VAL A 49 -2.56 -2.55 3.53
N MET A 50 -2.64 -2.82 4.82
CA MET A 50 -2.71 -1.81 5.87
C MET A 50 -1.36 -1.63 6.54
N VAL A 51 -0.95 -0.37 6.71
CA VAL A 51 0.27 0.00 7.40
C VAL A 51 -0.08 0.98 8.51
N SER A 52 0.44 0.74 9.72
CA SER A 52 0.23 1.60 10.87
C SER A 52 1.52 1.77 11.67
N ILE A 53 1.85 3.00 12.00
CA ILE A 53 3.03 3.40 12.76
C ILE A 53 2.53 4.19 13.98
N PHE A 54 2.67 3.62 15.16
CA PHE A 54 2.38 4.32 16.41
C PHE A 54 3.57 5.19 16.81
N GLN A 55 3.31 6.42 17.25
CA GLN A 55 4.28 7.37 17.78
C GLN A 55 5.59 7.43 16.96
N PRO A 56 5.53 7.75 15.66
CA PRO A 56 6.72 7.91 14.83
C PRO A 56 7.68 8.93 15.48
N GLU A 57 8.98 8.67 15.35
CA GLU A 57 10.08 9.49 15.91
C GLU A 57 10.19 9.45 17.45
N ARG A 58 9.50 8.52 18.11
CA ARG A 58 9.59 8.31 19.56
C ARG A 58 10.21 6.96 19.91
N LYS A 59 10.68 6.82 21.16
CA LYS A 59 11.25 5.57 21.70
C LYS A 59 10.22 4.44 21.83
N SER A 60 8.94 4.79 21.80
CA SER A 60 7.79 3.90 21.85
C SER A 60 7.23 3.55 20.46
N ALA A 61 7.95 3.93 19.40
CA ALA A 61 7.51 3.69 18.03
C ALA A 61 7.34 2.19 17.77
N ASN A 62 6.22 1.83 17.16
CA ASN A 62 5.97 0.47 16.69
C ASN A 62 5.27 0.52 15.32
N LEU A 63 5.40 -0.55 14.58
CA LEU A 63 4.86 -0.71 13.23
C LEU A 63 3.99 -1.97 13.20
N VAL A 64 2.85 -1.85 12.52
CA VAL A 64 2.00 -2.97 12.12
C VAL A 64 1.84 -2.93 10.61
N VAL A 65 2.02 -4.08 9.98
CA VAL A 65 1.71 -4.30 8.56
C VAL A 65 0.77 -5.50 8.47
N SER A 66 -0.31 -5.37 7.71
CA SER A 66 -1.26 -6.47 7.48
C SER A 66 -1.70 -6.52 6.04
N TYR A 67 -1.66 -7.69 5.43
CA TYR A 67 -2.12 -7.86 4.05
C TYR A 67 -2.67 -9.26 3.81
N ILE A 68 -3.51 -9.36 2.79
CA ILE A 68 -4.10 -10.63 2.37
C ILE A 68 -3.14 -11.33 1.40
N THR A 69 -2.92 -12.62 1.61
CA THR A 69 -2.26 -13.52 0.65
C THR A 69 -3.15 -14.71 0.35
N GLU A 70 -3.00 -15.28 -0.83
CA GLU A 70 -3.69 -16.52 -1.19
C GLU A 70 -3.13 -17.70 -0.37
N GLY A 71 -4.02 -18.65 -0.06
CA GLY A 71 -3.66 -19.89 0.61
C GLY A 71 -4.04 -19.95 2.09
N ARG A 72 -3.54 -21.00 2.74
CA ARG A 72 -3.86 -21.30 4.15
C ARG A 72 -2.76 -20.83 5.08
N CYS A 73 -3.14 -20.50 6.30
CA CYS A 73 -2.17 -20.37 7.38
C CYS A 73 -1.42 -21.69 7.55
N ASP A 74 -0.10 -21.58 7.66
CA ASP A 74 0.80 -22.66 8.02
C ASP A 74 1.48 -22.33 9.36
N ASP A 75 2.19 -23.30 9.92
CA ASP A 75 2.96 -23.10 11.15
C ASP A 75 4.30 -22.38 10.91
N ASN A 76 4.54 -21.93 9.66
CA ASN A 76 5.77 -21.25 9.29
C ASN A 76 5.71 -19.80 9.75
N ASN A 77 6.61 -19.46 10.65
CA ASN A 77 6.76 -18.09 11.11
C ASN A 77 7.39 -17.25 9.98
N GLN A 78 6.61 -16.35 9.39
CA GLN A 78 7.10 -15.48 8.31
C GLN A 78 7.95 -14.34 8.87
N GLN A 79 9.00 -13.97 8.14
CA GLN A 79 9.78 -12.77 8.42
C GLN A 79 9.16 -11.57 7.71
N LEU A 80 9.45 -10.36 8.22
CA LEU A 80 9.14 -9.11 7.51
C LEU A 80 10.41 -8.59 6.85
N ASN A 81 10.47 -8.60 5.52
CA ASN A 81 11.55 -7.98 4.75
C ASN A 81 11.14 -6.59 4.29
N VAL A 82 12.00 -5.60 4.52
CA VAL A 82 11.85 -4.21 4.07
C VAL A 82 13.15 -3.75 3.43
N ASN A 83 13.08 -3.33 2.16
CA ASN A 83 14.21 -2.90 1.34
C ASN A 83 15.35 -3.95 1.31
N GLY A 84 15.01 -5.23 1.25
CA GLY A 84 15.98 -6.33 1.27
C GLY A 84 16.52 -6.68 2.67
N LYS A 85 16.15 -5.94 3.72
CA LYS A 85 16.57 -6.19 5.10
C LYS A 85 15.46 -6.83 5.91
N VAL A 86 15.80 -7.91 6.63
CA VAL A 86 14.88 -8.54 7.58
C VAL A 86 14.72 -7.68 8.82
N LEU A 87 13.48 -7.34 9.15
CA LEU A 87 13.09 -6.71 10.40
C LEU A 87 12.59 -7.76 11.39
N ALA A 88 13.01 -7.65 12.64
CA ALA A 88 12.48 -8.48 13.72
C ALA A 88 11.02 -8.12 13.99
N ALA A 89 10.11 -8.97 13.50
CA ALA A 89 8.67 -8.82 13.64
C ALA A 89 8.06 -10.03 14.34
N LYS A 90 7.03 -9.80 15.17
CA LYS A 90 6.10 -10.85 15.55
C LYS A 90 5.14 -11.08 14.40
N TYR A 91 5.07 -12.31 13.91
CA TYR A 91 4.14 -12.70 12.86
C TYR A 91 2.92 -13.42 13.46
N ARG A 92 1.77 -13.17 12.85
CA ARG A 92 0.52 -13.86 13.12
C ARG A 92 -0.21 -14.07 11.79
N CYS A 93 -0.69 -15.28 11.57
CA CYS A 93 -1.57 -15.60 10.46
C CYS A 93 -3.03 -15.70 10.93
N VAL A 94 -3.97 -15.20 10.14
CA VAL A 94 -5.42 -15.37 10.35
C VAL A 94 -6.07 -15.90 9.08
N GLN A 95 -6.77 -17.03 9.16
CA GLN A 95 -7.46 -17.62 8.02
C GLN A 95 -8.71 -16.81 7.66
N VAL A 96 -8.90 -16.48 6.37
CA VAL A 96 -10.08 -15.78 5.84
C VAL A 96 -10.53 -16.46 4.54
N GLY A 97 -11.51 -17.35 4.63
CA GLY A 97 -11.97 -18.13 3.48
C GLY A 97 -10.83 -18.99 2.91
N GLN A 98 -10.56 -18.85 1.62
CA GLN A 98 -9.45 -19.52 0.93
C GLN A 98 -8.12 -18.76 1.01
N ASN A 99 -8.14 -17.56 1.59
CA ASN A 99 -7.00 -16.68 1.75
C ASN A 99 -6.58 -16.61 3.22
N ARG A 100 -5.47 -15.94 3.48
CA ARG A 100 -4.98 -15.65 4.83
C ARG A 100 -4.57 -14.19 4.95
N ILE A 101 -4.65 -13.66 6.17
CA ILE A 101 -4.09 -12.36 6.53
C ILE A 101 -2.75 -12.61 7.20
N ASP A 102 -1.69 -12.11 6.59
CA ASP A 102 -0.37 -12.04 7.17
C ASP A 102 -0.26 -10.74 7.99
N HIS A 103 -0.02 -10.86 9.30
CA HIS A 103 0.06 -9.74 10.24
C HIS A 103 1.43 -9.70 10.90
N PHE A 104 2.13 -8.58 10.73
CA PHE A 104 3.46 -8.35 11.28
C PHE A 104 3.44 -7.18 12.27
N SER A 105 4.05 -7.36 13.43
CA SER A 105 4.24 -6.31 14.43
C SER A 105 5.71 -6.15 14.78
N VAL A 106 6.26 -4.96 14.53
CA VAL A 106 7.65 -4.58 14.86
C VAL A 106 7.61 -3.62 16.04
N VAL A 107 8.29 -3.99 17.12
CA VAL A 107 8.37 -3.19 18.36
C VAL A 107 9.74 -2.54 18.59
N ASP A 108 10.71 -2.81 17.72
CA ASP A 108 12.00 -2.12 17.75
C ASP A 108 11.85 -0.69 17.19
N ALA A 109 11.74 0.28 18.10
CA ALA A 109 11.54 1.68 17.76
C ALA A 109 12.65 2.25 16.87
N ASN A 110 13.89 1.77 16.98
CA ASN A 110 15.00 2.27 16.16
C ASN A 110 14.83 1.89 14.68
N SER A 111 14.48 0.63 14.41
CA SER A 111 14.15 0.18 13.05
C SER A 111 12.93 0.92 12.50
N VAL A 112 11.86 1.05 13.29
CA VAL A 112 10.64 1.76 12.87
C VAL A 112 10.93 3.22 12.55
N ASN A 113 11.66 3.92 13.42
CA ASN A 113 12.02 5.32 13.19
C ASN A 113 12.92 5.50 11.97
N SER A 114 13.81 4.55 11.70
CA SER A 114 14.63 4.55 10.49
C SER A 114 13.77 4.43 9.23
N LEU A 115 12.74 3.57 9.23
CA LEU A 115 11.76 3.50 8.14
C LEU A 115 10.99 4.81 7.94
N VAL A 116 10.56 5.44 9.03
CA VAL A 116 9.89 6.75 9.00
C VAL A 116 10.82 7.81 8.39
N THR A 117 12.10 7.82 8.77
CA THR A 117 13.08 8.74 8.18
C THR A 117 13.21 8.52 6.68
N TYR A 118 13.32 7.28 6.20
CA TYR A 118 13.36 6.99 4.77
C TYR A 118 12.11 7.50 4.03
N LEU A 119 10.92 7.22 4.55
CA LEU A 119 9.67 7.72 3.97
C LEU A 119 9.63 9.25 3.94
N LYS A 120 10.07 9.91 5.02
CA LYS A 120 10.17 11.39 5.06
C LYS A 120 11.28 11.94 4.15
N SER A 121 12.19 11.12 3.64
CA SER A 121 13.16 11.48 2.60
C SER A 121 12.65 11.23 1.18
N ASP A 122 11.33 11.05 1.02
CA ASP A 122 10.65 10.76 -0.26
C ASP A 122 11.04 9.41 -0.87
N PHE A 123 11.57 8.48 -0.06
CA PHE A 123 11.89 7.13 -0.49
C PHE A 123 10.67 6.20 -0.36
N THR A 124 10.44 5.37 -1.37
CA THR A 124 9.42 4.31 -1.32
C THR A 124 10.00 3.08 -0.63
N LEU A 125 9.37 2.63 0.46
CA LEU A 125 9.73 1.36 1.06
C LEU A 125 9.18 0.20 0.21
N LEU A 126 10.01 -0.78 -0.06
CA LEU A 126 9.64 -2.03 -0.71
C LEU A 126 9.57 -3.11 0.36
N LEU A 127 8.37 -3.56 0.71
CA LEU A 127 8.20 -4.74 1.53
C LEU A 127 8.31 -6.00 0.66
N GLN A 128 8.36 -7.18 1.30
CA GLN A 128 8.23 -8.46 0.60
C GLN A 128 6.99 -8.53 -0.31
N ASN A 129 7.04 -9.42 -1.29
CA ASN A 129 5.98 -9.60 -2.30
C ASN A 129 5.69 -8.33 -3.10
N ASP A 130 6.73 -7.53 -3.37
CA ASP A 130 6.69 -6.31 -4.16
C ASP A 130 5.68 -5.25 -3.68
N ILE A 131 5.30 -5.30 -2.41
CA ILE A 131 4.41 -4.31 -1.80
C ILE A 131 5.16 -2.98 -1.63
N LYS A 132 4.62 -1.93 -2.26
CA LYS A 132 5.22 -0.59 -2.23
C LYS A 132 4.48 0.31 -1.25
N ILE A 133 5.21 0.84 -0.28
CA ILE A 133 4.73 1.90 0.63
C ILE A 133 5.40 3.20 0.21
N TRP A 134 4.58 4.13 -0.25
CA TRP A 134 5.01 5.40 -0.80
C TRP A 134 5.13 6.46 0.30
N ALA A 135 6.02 7.44 0.09
CA ALA A 135 6.15 8.57 0.99
C ALA A 135 4.93 9.51 0.97
N ALA A 136 4.39 9.80 -0.22
CA ALA A 136 3.30 10.76 -0.46
C ALA A 136 3.28 11.96 0.50
N ASN A 137 2.20 12.12 1.28
CA ASN A 137 2.01 13.22 2.21
C ASN A 137 2.45 12.88 3.64
N ILE A 138 3.37 11.93 3.86
CA ILE A 138 3.80 11.55 5.22
C ILE A 138 4.39 12.71 6.03
N LYS A 139 4.95 13.73 5.36
CA LYS A 139 5.44 14.97 5.99
C LYS A 139 4.28 15.84 6.52
N THR A 140 3.11 15.75 5.91
CA THR A 140 1.90 16.52 6.21
C THR A 140 0.65 15.62 6.09
N PRO A 141 0.52 14.60 6.98
CA PRO A 141 -0.55 13.62 6.90
C PRO A 141 -1.92 14.27 7.11
N LYS A 142 -2.96 13.72 6.48
CA LYS A 142 -4.33 14.19 6.70
C LYS A 142 -4.79 13.78 8.11
N TYR A 143 -5.41 14.70 8.84
CA TYR A 143 -6.03 14.31 10.10
C TYR A 143 -7.32 13.53 9.87
N GLY A 144 -7.57 12.48 10.66
CA GLY A 144 -8.81 11.69 10.58
C GLY A 144 -8.60 10.32 9.94
N LEU A 145 -9.69 9.64 9.56
CA LEU A 145 -9.69 8.24 9.12
C LEU A 145 -9.42 8.10 7.61
N THR A 146 -8.95 6.92 7.21
CA THR A 146 -8.94 6.50 5.79
C THR A 146 -10.36 6.58 5.20
N PRO A 147 -10.51 6.62 3.87
CA PRO A 147 -11.81 6.50 3.22
C PRO A 147 -12.56 5.27 3.75
N ARG A 148 -13.89 5.40 3.88
CA ARG A 148 -14.77 4.30 4.28
C ARG A 148 -15.11 3.50 3.02
N PHE A 149 -14.82 2.21 3.02
CA PHE A 149 -15.26 1.25 2.01
C PHE A 149 -16.67 0.73 2.34
#